data_AF-A0A5M4BAH1-F1
#
_entry.id   AF-A0A5M4BAH1-F1
#
_cell.length_a   1.000
_cell.length_b   1.000
_cell.length_c   1.000
_cell.angle_alpha   90.00
_cell.angle_beta   90.00
_cell.angle_gamma   90.00
#
_symmetry.space_group_name_H-M   'P 1'
#
loop_
_entity.id
_entity.type
_entity.pdbx_description
1 polymer ?
#
loop_
_entity_poly.entity_id
_entity_poly.type
_entity_poly.pdbx_seq_one_letter_code
_entity_poly.pdbx_strand_id
1 'polypeptide(L)'
;MIKLTEKQKGRLRILEPKLNKAIDSKQFEEAKKIVLDLQYLLRPSGHFVRLIQSKNKLYELAIEQSKYDVALQGLLANQKVLNNNTRIYLETISLIAICYLRMRDIINAKIYIKEVLENDTVIKTQRTRSIFHSEIINRFNEEVALVTLINSGTDDINEEEIEKEVIRIIQTLSDDEIFASMGEKTPNSTKDLIYLIHDYSLKQLPYKEKLSLPSPEQKIKDKEVGITIFESVKRVIYNSLCSQESEIYKIWYTNGMSVVLGKKYIISTVVSILMNMGIGIKMLIASIIALITKFGIEVYCEKYKPIYVSEIRNK
;
A
#
# COMPACT_ATOMS: atom_id res chain seq x y z
N MET A 1 -0.51 -34.07 5.16
CA MET A 1 -1.45 -33.26 4.35
C MET A 1 -2.33 -34.22 3.57
N ILE A 2 -3.66 -34.09 3.68
CA ILE A 2 -4.62 -34.99 3.01
C ILE A 2 -4.93 -34.40 1.64
N LYS A 3 -4.99 -35.21 0.57
CA LYS A 3 -5.36 -34.72 -0.76
C LYS A 3 -6.78 -34.14 -0.74
N LEU A 4 -6.96 -32.97 -1.36
CA LEU A 4 -8.30 -32.37 -1.54
C LEU A 4 -9.15 -33.24 -2.47
N THR A 5 -10.43 -33.40 -2.10
CA THR A 5 -11.43 -34.03 -2.97
C THR A 5 -11.78 -33.13 -4.16
N GLU A 6 -12.32 -33.68 -5.24
CA GLU A 6 -12.77 -32.87 -6.39
C GLU A 6 -13.83 -31.84 -6.00
N LYS A 7 -14.72 -32.17 -5.04
CA LYS A 7 -15.68 -31.22 -4.49
C LYS A 7 -15.00 -30.05 -3.77
N GLN A 8 -13.95 -30.32 -3.00
CA GLN A 8 -13.16 -29.28 -2.33
C GLN A 8 -12.41 -28.40 -3.33
N LYS A 9 -11.78 -29.01 -4.36
CA LYS A 9 -11.12 -28.27 -5.44
C LYS A 9 -12.12 -27.40 -6.22
N GLY A 10 -13.31 -27.92 -6.50
CA GLY A 10 -14.40 -27.18 -7.15
C GLY A 10 -14.82 -25.94 -6.36
N ARG A 11 -15.00 -26.06 -5.03
CA ARG A 11 -15.28 -24.90 -4.17
C ARG A 11 -14.12 -23.90 -4.17
N LEU A 12 -12.87 -24.35 -4.10
CA LEU A 12 -11.71 -23.46 -4.11
C LEU A 12 -11.62 -22.63 -5.39
N ARG A 13 -11.90 -23.23 -6.55
CA ARG A 13 -11.95 -22.54 -7.85
C ARG A 13 -12.96 -21.38 -7.88
N ILE A 14 -13.96 -21.39 -7.00
CA ILE A 14 -14.95 -20.32 -6.86
C ILE A 14 -14.55 -19.34 -5.75
N LEU A 15 -14.13 -19.85 -4.59
CA LEU A 15 -13.86 -19.02 -3.41
C LEU A 15 -12.63 -18.14 -3.57
N GLU A 16 -11.56 -18.62 -4.21
CA GLU A 16 -10.32 -17.84 -4.32
C GLU A 16 -10.43 -16.65 -5.28
N PRO A 17 -11.03 -16.78 -6.48
CA PRO A 17 -11.31 -15.61 -7.31
C PRO A 17 -12.27 -14.63 -6.65
N LYS A 18 -13.30 -15.14 -5.95
CA LYS A 18 -14.22 -14.28 -5.18
C LYS A 18 -13.49 -13.52 -4.07
N LEU A 19 -12.55 -14.16 -3.37
CA LEU A 19 -11.73 -13.49 -2.37
C LEU A 19 -10.94 -12.36 -3.02
N ASN A 20 -10.22 -12.63 -4.12
CA ASN A 20 -9.46 -11.58 -4.82
C ASN A 20 -10.36 -10.41 -5.22
N LYS A 21 -11.54 -10.68 -5.79
CA LYS A 21 -12.50 -9.63 -6.15
C LYS A 21 -12.95 -8.81 -4.92
N ALA A 22 -13.23 -9.46 -3.79
CA ALA A 22 -13.62 -8.78 -2.57
C ALA A 22 -12.48 -7.91 -2.00
N ILE A 23 -11.23 -8.38 -2.08
CA ILE A 23 -10.04 -7.60 -1.70
C ILE A 23 -9.89 -6.39 -2.62
N ASP A 24 -9.95 -6.59 -3.94
CA ASP A 24 -9.83 -5.54 -4.95
C ASP A 24 -10.94 -4.50 -4.83
N SER A 25 -12.13 -4.90 -4.38
CA SER A 25 -13.29 -4.00 -4.18
C SER A 25 -13.37 -3.44 -2.75
N LYS A 26 -12.37 -3.69 -1.91
CA LYS A 26 -12.30 -3.30 -0.48
C LYS A 26 -13.53 -3.75 0.34
N GLN A 27 -14.15 -4.88 0.00
CA GLN A 27 -15.32 -5.43 0.71
C GLN A 27 -14.87 -6.34 1.87
N PHE A 28 -14.47 -5.74 2.98
CA PHE A 28 -13.88 -6.47 4.11
C PHE A 28 -14.80 -7.55 4.71
N GLU A 29 -16.08 -7.25 4.95
CA GLU A 29 -17.00 -8.24 5.55
C GLU A 29 -17.25 -9.43 4.61
N GLU A 30 -17.29 -9.20 3.29
CA GLU A 30 -17.42 -10.27 2.31
C GLU A 30 -16.13 -11.10 2.24
N ALA A 31 -14.97 -10.46 2.18
CA ALA A 31 -13.68 -11.14 2.22
C ALA A 31 -13.53 -12.00 3.50
N LYS A 32 -13.98 -11.49 4.65
CA LYS A 32 -13.98 -12.21 5.92
C LYS A 32 -14.85 -13.47 5.87
N LYS A 33 -16.07 -13.39 5.33
CA LYS A 33 -16.94 -14.57 5.14
C LYS A 33 -16.29 -15.61 4.23
N ILE A 34 -15.70 -15.17 3.12
CA ILE A 34 -15.01 -16.06 2.17
C ILE A 34 -13.81 -16.76 2.84
N VAL A 35 -13.02 -16.04 3.64
CA VAL A 35 -11.88 -16.63 4.38
C VAL A 35 -12.34 -17.63 5.44
N LEU A 36 -13.47 -17.40 6.10
CA LEU A 36 -14.05 -18.39 7.01
C LEU A 36 -14.44 -19.68 6.27
N ASP A 37 -15.06 -19.56 5.10
CA ASP A 37 -15.38 -20.68 4.22
C ASP A 37 -14.13 -21.46 3.77
N LEU A 38 -13.08 -20.73 3.36
CA LEU A 38 -11.78 -21.31 3.03
C LEU A 38 -11.16 -22.02 4.24
N GLN A 39 -11.30 -21.47 5.45
CA GLN A 39 -10.82 -22.09 6.68
C GLN A 39 -11.51 -23.44 6.94
N TYR A 40 -12.84 -23.50 6.82
CA TYR A 40 -13.59 -24.75 6.98
C TYR A 40 -13.16 -25.84 5.98
N LEU A 41 -12.71 -25.44 4.79
CA LEU A 41 -12.28 -26.36 3.74
C LEU A 41 -10.82 -26.80 3.88
N LEU A 42 -9.91 -25.87 4.19
CA LEU A 42 -8.47 -26.08 4.14
C LEU A 42 -7.88 -26.57 5.47
N ARG A 43 -8.47 -26.19 6.62
CA ARG A 43 -7.96 -26.58 7.94
C ARG A 43 -8.04 -28.09 8.18
N PRO A 44 -9.16 -28.80 7.91
CA PRO A 44 -9.25 -30.24 8.15
C PRO A 44 -8.30 -31.07 7.29
N SER A 45 -7.96 -30.58 6.09
CA SER A 45 -7.06 -31.26 5.16
C SER A 45 -5.57 -30.92 5.38
N GLY A 46 -5.27 -30.00 6.29
CA GLY A 46 -3.92 -29.58 6.65
C GLY A 46 -3.23 -28.67 5.62
N HIS A 47 -4.00 -27.96 4.78
CA HIS A 47 -3.47 -27.01 3.80
C HIS A 47 -3.24 -25.62 4.41
N PHE A 48 -2.47 -25.57 5.49
CA PHE A 48 -2.31 -24.36 6.30
C PHE A 48 -1.69 -23.19 5.53
N VAL A 49 -0.69 -23.43 4.69
CA VAL A 49 -0.03 -22.37 3.90
C VAL A 49 -1.04 -21.64 3.00
N ARG A 50 -1.88 -22.39 2.27
CA ARG A 50 -2.90 -21.84 1.37
C ARG A 50 -3.98 -21.06 2.13
N LEU A 51 -4.34 -21.54 3.32
CA LEU A 51 -5.25 -20.83 4.22
C LEU A 51 -4.63 -19.51 4.70
N ILE A 52 -3.36 -19.53 5.13
CA ILE A 52 -2.66 -18.35 5.63
C ILE A 52 -2.47 -17.31 4.53
N GLN A 53 -2.19 -17.72 3.30
CA GLN A 53 -2.19 -16.81 2.14
C GLN A 53 -3.52 -16.06 1.99
N SER A 54 -4.63 -16.75 2.18
CA SER A 54 -5.96 -16.14 2.11
C SER A 54 -6.22 -15.19 3.30
N LYS A 55 -5.76 -15.58 4.50
CA LYS A 55 -5.87 -14.75 5.71
C LYS A 55 -5.00 -13.49 5.65
N ASN A 56 -3.77 -13.60 5.18
CA ASN A 56 -2.87 -12.45 5.06
C ASN A 56 -3.44 -11.38 4.13
N LYS A 57 -4.05 -11.77 3.00
CA LYS A 57 -4.79 -10.83 2.13
C LYS A 57 -5.92 -10.10 2.87
N LEU A 58 -6.71 -10.84 3.65
CA LEU A 58 -7.77 -10.24 4.48
C LEU A 58 -7.19 -9.27 5.52
N TYR A 59 -6.07 -9.62 6.15
CA TYR A 59 -5.45 -8.77 7.16
C TYR A 59 -4.74 -7.54 6.56
N GLU A 60 -4.17 -7.65 5.36
CA GLU A 60 -3.65 -6.48 4.63
C GLU A 60 -4.80 -5.51 4.31
N LEU A 61 -5.94 -6.02 3.83
CA LEU A 61 -7.15 -5.20 3.67
C LEU A 61 -7.64 -4.59 5.00
N ALA A 62 -7.56 -5.35 6.10
CA ALA A 62 -7.93 -4.86 7.42
C ALA A 62 -7.04 -3.68 7.84
N ILE A 63 -5.73 -3.77 7.60
CA ILE A 63 -4.77 -2.68 7.87
C ILE A 63 -5.13 -1.44 7.05
N GLU A 64 -5.43 -1.60 5.77
CA GLU A 64 -5.82 -0.49 4.89
C GLU A 64 -7.12 0.20 5.32
N GLN A 65 -8.03 -0.53 5.99
CA GLN A 65 -9.28 0.00 6.55
C GLN A 65 -9.16 0.39 8.03
N SER A 66 -7.94 0.52 8.54
CA SER A 66 -7.66 0.88 9.94
C SER A 66 -8.25 -0.08 10.98
N LYS A 67 -8.54 -1.33 10.60
CA LYS A 67 -9.00 -2.40 11.50
C LYS A 67 -7.80 -3.13 12.13
N TYR A 68 -6.93 -2.37 12.81
CA TYR A 68 -5.62 -2.83 13.25
C TYR A 68 -5.67 -3.98 14.26
N ASP A 69 -6.57 -3.94 15.24
CA ASP A 69 -6.65 -4.99 16.27
C ASP A 69 -6.94 -6.36 15.67
N VAL A 70 -7.90 -6.41 14.72
CA VAL A 70 -8.28 -7.63 14.00
C VAL A 70 -7.11 -8.14 13.16
N ALA A 71 -6.42 -7.24 12.46
CA ALA A 71 -5.27 -7.59 11.63
C ALA A 71 -4.12 -8.15 12.48
N LEU A 72 -3.71 -7.42 13.51
CA LEU A 72 -2.57 -7.75 14.34
C LEU A 72 -2.79 -9.05 15.10
N GLN A 73 -3.95 -9.23 15.75
CA GLN A 73 -4.27 -10.48 16.44
C GLN A 73 -4.24 -11.67 15.49
N GLY A 74 -4.81 -11.51 14.29
CA GLY A 74 -4.85 -12.54 13.26
C GLY A 74 -3.47 -12.90 12.71
N LEU A 75 -2.62 -11.91 12.47
CA LEU A 75 -1.25 -12.09 11.97
C LEU A 75 -0.34 -12.73 13.01
N LEU A 76 -0.40 -12.31 14.27
CA LEU A 76 0.35 -12.94 15.38
C LEU A 76 -0.06 -14.39 15.57
N ALA A 77 -1.34 -14.72 15.41
CA ALA A 77 -1.80 -16.10 15.44
C ALA A 77 -1.26 -16.94 14.27
N ASN A 78 -1.17 -16.36 13.06
CA ASN A 78 -0.55 -17.01 11.91
C ASN A 78 0.95 -17.21 12.12
N GLN A 79 1.67 -16.21 12.63
CA GLN A 79 3.11 -16.28 12.90
C GLN A 79 3.48 -17.50 13.76
N LYS A 80 2.71 -17.75 14.85
CA LYS A 80 2.97 -18.85 15.79
C LYS A 80 2.94 -20.25 15.18
N VAL A 81 2.28 -20.44 14.04
CA VAL A 81 2.09 -21.75 13.41
C VAL A 81 2.88 -21.92 12.11
N LEU A 82 3.55 -20.87 11.65
CA LEU A 82 4.33 -20.88 10.43
C LEU A 82 5.77 -21.30 10.70
N ASN A 83 6.37 -21.97 9.73
CA ASN A 83 7.81 -22.21 9.72
C ASN A 83 8.54 -20.93 9.27
N ASN A 84 9.49 -20.46 10.08
CA ASN A 84 10.25 -19.23 9.83
C ASN A 84 11.07 -19.25 8.52
N ASN A 85 11.40 -20.43 8.00
CA ASN A 85 12.12 -20.61 6.74
C ASN A 85 11.20 -20.64 5.52
N THR A 86 10.06 -19.94 5.56
CA THR A 86 9.11 -19.91 4.44
C THR A 86 8.80 -18.50 3.97
N ARG A 87 8.56 -18.35 2.66
CA ARG A 87 8.14 -17.05 2.09
C ARG A 87 6.82 -16.54 2.67
N ILE A 88 5.92 -17.44 3.06
CA ILE A 88 4.66 -17.04 3.71
C ILE A 88 4.90 -16.47 5.11
N TYR A 89 5.93 -16.95 5.82
CA TYR A 89 6.35 -16.35 7.09
C TYR A 89 6.79 -14.92 6.88
N LEU A 90 7.70 -14.67 5.92
CA LEU A 90 8.13 -13.31 5.56
C LEU A 90 6.95 -12.38 5.28
N GLU A 91 5.99 -12.80 4.47
CA GLU A 91 4.77 -12.01 4.21
C GLU A 91 4.00 -11.68 5.49
N THR A 92 3.80 -12.66 6.37
CA THR A 92 3.10 -12.45 7.65
C THR A 92 3.85 -11.46 8.55
N ILE A 93 5.16 -11.62 8.76
CA ILE A 93 5.92 -10.71 9.63
C ILE A 93 6.10 -9.31 9.01
N SER A 94 6.16 -9.21 7.68
CA SER A 94 6.09 -7.92 6.98
C SER A 94 4.77 -7.19 7.25
N LEU A 95 3.64 -7.89 7.20
CA LEU A 95 2.33 -7.31 7.52
C LEU A 95 2.23 -6.91 9.00
N ILE A 96 2.84 -7.67 9.92
CA ILE A 96 2.91 -7.29 11.34
C ILE A 96 3.70 -5.98 11.51
N ALA A 97 4.88 -5.87 10.87
CA ALA A 97 5.67 -4.65 10.89
C ALA A 97 4.86 -3.45 10.37
N ILE A 98 4.19 -3.61 9.22
CA ILE A 98 3.32 -2.59 8.63
C ILE A 98 2.18 -2.18 9.58
N CYS A 99 1.54 -3.16 10.23
CA CYS A 99 0.48 -2.88 11.21
C CYS A 99 0.99 -2.02 12.37
N TYR A 100 2.15 -2.35 12.94
CA TYR A 100 2.76 -1.53 13.98
C TYR A 100 3.16 -0.13 13.51
N LEU A 101 3.70 0.02 12.29
CA LEU A 101 3.97 1.33 11.68
C LEU A 101 2.68 2.18 11.60
N ARG A 102 1.57 1.58 11.18
CA ARG A 102 0.25 2.23 11.12
C ARG A 102 -0.33 2.61 12.46
N MET A 103 0.00 1.84 13.50
CA MET A 103 -0.35 2.15 14.89
C MET A 103 0.63 3.15 15.53
N ARG A 104 1.63 3.63 14.78
CA ARG A 104 2.73 4.50 15.26
C ARG A 104 3.57 3.87 16.39
N ASP A 105 3.53 2.54 16.51
CA ASP A 105 4.34 1.79 17.47
C ASP A 105 5.68 1.40 16.83
N ILE A 106 6.58 2.39 16.78
CA ILE A 106 7.88 2.26 16.12
C ILE A 106 8.77 1.21 16.80
N ILE A 107 8.63 1.02 18.12
CA ILE A 107 9.44 0.07 18.89
C ILE A 107 9.12 -1.35 18.43
N ASN A 108 7.85 -1.73 18.41
CA ASN A 108 7.46 -3.05 17.96
C ASN A 108 7.66 -3.21 16.45
N ALA A 109 7.40 -2.19 15.64
CA ALA A 109 7.67 -2.25 14.20
C ALA A 109 9.11 -2.62 13.89
N LYS A 110 10.09 -2.02 14.58
CA LYS A 110 11.53 -2.30 14.37
C LYS A 110 11.90 -3.76 14.62
N ILE A 111 11.30 -4.41 15.62
CA ILE A 111 11.53 -5.84 15.91
C ILE A 111 11.21 -6.69 14.68
N TYR A 112 10.03 -6.48 14.07
CA TYR A 112 9.61 -7.24 12.90
C TYR A 112 10.32 -6.80 11.61
N ILE A 113 10.67 -5.51 11.45
CA ILE A 113 11.49 -5.05 10.32
C ILE A 113 12.83 -5.76 10.30
N LYS A 114 13.49 -5.86 11.46
CA LYS A 114 14.74 -6.60 11.60
C LYS A 114 14.57 -8.05 11.17
N GLU A 115 13.55 -8.72 11.69
CA GLU A 115 13.29 -10.12 11.35
C GLU A 115 13.00 -10.34 9.86
N VAL A 116 12.28 -9.41 9.21
CA VAL A 116 12.01 -9.45 7.76
C VAL A 116 13.31 -9.37 6.95
N LEU A 117 14.20 -8.46 7.32
CA LEU A 117 15.39 -8.12 6.54
C LEU A 117 16.59 -9.04 6.83
N GLU A 118 16.68 -9.61 8.03
CA GLU A 118 17.73 -10.56 8.39
C GLU A 118 17.40 -12.01 7.97
N ASN A 119 16.14 -12.33 7.71
CA ASN A 119 15.73 -13.68 7.30
C ASN A 119 15.99 -13.93 5.80
N ASP A 120 17.28 -13.88 5.48
CA ASP A 120 17.82 -13.91 4.13
C ASP A 120 17.80 -15.32 3.50
N THR A 121 17.75 -16.36 4.34
CA THR A 121 17.78 -17.77 3.94
C THR A 121 16.54 -18.21 3.15
N VAL A 122 15.41 -17.54 3.33
CA VAL A 122 14.15 -17.82 2.64
C VAL A 122 14.22 -17.51 1.14
N ILE A 123 15.00 -16.48 0.77
CA ILE A 123 15.18 -16.05 -0.62
C ILE A 123 16.59 -16.44 -1.08
N LYS A 124 16.65 -17.54 -1.83
CA LYS A 124 17.90 -18.21 -2.21
C LYS A 124 18.86 -17.37 -3.06
N THR A 125 18.34 -16.59 -4.00
CA THR A 125 19.17 -15.87 -4.97
C THR A 125 19.34 -14.41 -4.56
N GLN A 126 20.56 -13.91 -4.62
CA GLN A 126 20.89 -12.51 -4.31
C GLN A 126 20.01 -11.52 -5.08
N ARG A 127 19.79 -11.75 -6.39
CA ARG A 127 18.97 -10.87 -7.23
C ARG A 127 17.55 -10.70 -6.67
N THR A 128 16.85 -11.81 -6.44
CA THR A 128 15.48 -11.77 -5.88
C THR A 128 15.46 -11.18 -4.47
N ARG A 129 16.49 -11.45 -3.66
CA ARG A 129 16.60 -10.89 -2.32
C ARG A 129 16.72 -9.37 -2.34
N SER A 130 17.56 -8.82 -3.22
CA SER A 130 17.70 -7.37 -3.37
C SER A 130 16.43 -6.71 -3.91
N ILE A 131 15.70 -7.36 -4.82
CA ILE A 131 14.38 -6.90 -5.26
C ILE A 131 13.41 -6.89 -4.07
N PHE A 132 13.30 -7.98 -3.32
CA PHE A 132 12.45 -8.08 -2.14
C PHE A 132 12.76 -6.99 -1.11
N HIS A 133 14.05 -6.81 -0.77
CA HIS A 133 14.47 -5.79 0.19
C HIS A 133 14.15 -4.37 -0.27
N SER A 134 14.40 -4.05 -1.54
CA SER A 134 14.05 -2.74 -2.09
C SER A 134 12.55 -2.45 -1.98
N GLU A 135 11.72 -3.41 -2.44
CA GLU A 135 10.26 -3.29 -2.45
C GLU A 135 9.68 -3.22 -1.03
N ILE A 136 10.16 -4.04 -0.10
CA ILE A 136 9.62 -4.06 1.26
C ILE A 136 10.05 -2.84 2.08
N ILE A 137 11.27 -2.34 1.87
CA ILE A 137 11.74 -1.11 2.53
C ILE A 137 10.98 0.10 1.99
N ASN A 138 10.75 0.17 0.66
CA ASN A 138 9.89 1.21 0.08
C ASN A 138 8.48 1.11 0.67
N ARG A 139 7.93 -0.10 0.81
CA ARG A 139 6.64 -0.28 1.45
C ARG A 139 6.62 0.25 2.88
N PHE A 140 7.63 -0.06 3.71
CA PHE A 140 7.70 0.50 5.08
C PHE A 140 7.75 2.03 5.09
N ASN A 141 8.54 2.64 4.20
CA ASN A 141 8.62 4.10 4.06
C ASN A 141 7.27 4.72 3.67
N GLU A 142 6.55 4.09 2.74
CA GLU A 142 5.22 4.54 2.32
C GLU A 142 4.19 4.45 3.46
N GLU A 143 4.22 3.38 4.26
CA GLU A 143 3.30 3.23 5.40
C GLU A 143 3.52 4.31 6.47
N VAL A 144 4.79 4.65 6.71
CA VAL A 144 5.18 5.75 7.60
C VAL A 144 4.74 7.09 7.04
N ALA A 145 5.02 7.35 5.77
CA ALA A 145 4.61 8.60 5.12
C ALA A 145 3.08 8.79 5.19
N LEU A 146 2.31 7.71 4.99
CA LEU A 146 0.86 7.83 5.05
C LEU A 146 0.35 8.06 6.47
N VAL A 147 0.91 7.37 7.47
CA VAL A 147 0.43 7.53 8.86
C VAL A 147 0.75 8.91 9.43
N THR A 148 1.85 9.55 9.01
CA THR A 148 2.20 10.90 9.47
C THR A 148 1.36 11.98 8.80
N LEU A 149 0.87 11.72 7.58
CA LEU A 149 -0.04 12.62 6.86
C LEU A 149 -1.48 12.53 7.36
N ILE A 150 -1.91 11.38 7.90
CA ILE A 150 -3.22 11.25 8.53
C ILE A 150 -3.34 12.25 9.68
N ASN A 151 -4.44 13.01 9.67
CA ASN A 151 -4.73 14.12 10.58
C ASN A 151 -3.67 15.24 10.54
N SER A 152 -3.04 15.44 9.38
CA SER A 152 -2.13 16.56 9.13
C SER A 152 -2.78 17.62 8.25
N GLY A 153 -2.48 18.89 8.54
CA GLY A 153 -3.10 20.03 7.87
C GLY A 153 -4.45 20.41 8.48
N THR A 154 -4.68 21.72 8.57
CA THR A 154 -5.94 22.33 9.01
C THR A 154 -6.39 23.36 7.99
N ASP A 155 -5.93 23.22 6.74
CA ASP A 155 -6.26 24.17 5.69
C ASP A 155 -7.76 24.07 5.42
N ASP A 156 -8.40 25.21 5.20
CA ASP A 156 -9.76 25.22 4.67
C ASP A 156 -9.71 24.73 3.22
N ILE A 157 -10.27 23.55 2.98
CA ILE A 157 -10.20 22.88 1.69
C ILE A 157 -11.39 23.31 0.84
N ASN A 158 -11.14 24.27 -0.06
CA ASN A 158 -12.08 24.72 -1.08
C ASN A 158 -11.71 24.11 -2.44
N GLU A 159 -12.65 23.38 -3.06
CA GLU A 159 -12.45 22.73 -4.37
C GLU A 159 -12.10 23.71 -5.50
N GLU A 160 -12.66 24.92 -5.51
CA GLU A 160 -12.35 25.92 -6.55
C GLU A 160 -10.92 26.44 -6.42
N GLU A 161 -10.44 26.60 -5.20
CA GLU A 161 -9.08 27.03 -4.96
C GLU A 161 -8.08 25.92 -5.27
N ILE A 162 -8.43 24.66 -4.96
CA ILE A 162 -7.65 23.49 -5.36
C ILE A 162 -7.57 23.42 -6.89
N GLU A 163 -8.68 23.62 -7.60
CA GLU A 163 -8.70 23.58 -9.05
C GLU A 163 -7.78 24.64 -9.67
N LYS A 164 -7.86 25.89 -9.20
CA LYS A 164 -6.96 26.96 -9.65
C LYS A 164 -5.50 26.59 -9.44
N GLU A 165 -5.19 26.00 -8.29
CA GLU A 165 -3.84 25.58 -7.97
C GLU A 165 -3.38 24.38 -8.82
N VAL A 166 -4.25 23.40 -9.08
CA VAL A 166 -4.00 22.28 -9.99
C VAL A 166 -3.66 22.78 -11.38
N ILE A 167 -4.47 23.70 -11.93
CA ILE A 167 -4.24 24.29 -13.26
C ILE A 167 -2.87 24.99 -13.30
N ARG A 168 -2.58 25.80 -12.28
CA ARG A 168 -1.30 26.49 -12.15
C ARG A 168 -0.14 25.49 -12.14
N ILE A 169 -0.21 24.45 -11.30
CA ILE A 169 0.82 23.42 -11.18
C ILE A 169 1.07 22.73 -12.52
N ILE A 170 0.01 22.28 -13.21
CA ILE A 170 0.11 21.59 -14.51
C ILE A 170 0.79 22.47 -15.56
N GLN A 171 0.49 23.77 -15.57
CA GLN A 171 1.03 24.71 -16.56
C GLN A 171 2.47 25.12 -16.27
N THR A 172 2.87 25.17 -14.99
CA THR A 172 4.15 25.78 -14.60
C THR A 172 5.23 24.78 -14.18
N LEU A 173 4.89 23.56 -13.76
CA LEU A 173 5.83 22.63 -13.15
C LEU A 173 6.02 21.33 -13.96
N SER A 174 7.26 20.87 -14.04
CA SER A 174 7.62 19.51 -14.45
C SER A 174 7.25 18.49 -13.36
N ASP A 175 7.20 17.20 -13.71
CA ASP A 175 6.79 16.15 -12.76
C ASP A 175 7.75 16.08 -11.56
N ASP A 176 9.05 16.25 -11.83
CA ASP A 176 10.09 16.29 -10.81
C ASP A 176 9.93 17.48 -9.86
N GLU A 177 9.55 18.65 -10.37
CA GLU A 177 9.26 19.84 -9.57
C GLU A 177 7.99 19.68 -8.75
N ILE A 178 6.97 18.98 -9.27
CA ILE A 178 5.77 18.66 -8.51
C ILE A 178 6.11 17.75 -7.33
N PHE A 179 6.91 16.69 -7.55
CA PHE A 179 7.38 15.83 -6.46
C PHE A 179 8.22 16.61 -5.45
N ALA A 180 9.14 17.48 -5.89
CA ALA A 180 9.91 18.33 -4.99
C ALA A 180 8.99 19.25 -4.16
N SER A 181 8.01 19.89 -4.78
CA SER A 181 7.05 20.74 -4.08
C SER A 181 6.24 19.96 -3.04
N MET A 182 5.80 18.73 -3.37
CA MET A 182 5.12 17.85 -2.41
C MET A 182 5.98 17.58 -1.16
N GLY A 183 7.24 17.19 -1.34
CA GLY A 183 8.13 16.91 -0.22
C GLY A 183 8.49 18.15 0.60
N GLU A 184 8.61 19.31 -0.04
CA GLU A 184 8.84 20.60 0.63
C GLU A 184 7.67 20.96 1.55
N LYS A 185 6.42 20.78 1.10
CA LYS A 185 5.20 21.10 1.86
C LYS A 185 4.78 20.04 2.87
N THR A 186 5.55 18.96 2.99
CA THR A 186 5.27 17.87 3.92
C THR A 186 5.77 18.22 5.33
N PRO A 187 5.05 17.85 6.40
CA PRO A 187 5.53 18.04 7.77
C PRO A 187 6.89 17.38 8.01
N ASN A 188 7.79 18.06 8.73
CA ASN A 188 9.14 17.53 9.05
C ASN A 188 9.08 16.19 9.79
N SER A 189 8.06 15.97 10.63
CA SER A 189 7.84 14.68 11.30
C SER A 189 7.73 13.48 10.33
N THR A 190 7.24 13.72 9.10
CA THR A 190 7.21 12.71 8.03
C THR A 190 8.62 12.39 7.56
N LYS A 191 9.43 13.42 7.30
CA LYS A 191 10.83 13.25 6.88
C LYS A 191 11.65 12.55 7.96
N ASP A 192 11.46 12.93 9.22
CA ASP A 192 12.16 12.33 10.36
C ASP A 192 11.83 10.85 10.52
N LEU A 193 10.56 10.47 10.37
CA LEU A 193 10.16 9.06 10.49
C LEU A 193 10.56 8.23 9.26
N ILE A 194 10.51 8.79 8.04
CA ILE A 194 11.07 8.15 6.84
C ILE A 194 12.56 7.90 7.06
N TYR A 195 13.32 8.90 7.51
CA TYR A 195 14.74 8.76 7.82
C TYR A 195 14.97 7.64 8.83
N LEU A 196 14.26 7.67 9.96
CA LEU A 196 14.41 6.72 11.05
C LEU A 196 14.18 5.27 10.60
N ILE A 197 13.11 5.02 9.84
CA ILE A 197 12.75 3.68 9.38
C ILE A 197 13.66 3.23 8.25
N HIS A 198 14.04 4.13 7.33
CA HIS A 198 14.92 3.79 6.24
C HIS A 198 16.34 3.48 6.72
N ASP A 199 16.92 4.35 7.56
CA ASP A 199 18.23 4.13 8.18
C ASP A 199 18.26 2.82 8.98
N TYR A 200 17.24 2.59 9.81
CA TYR A 200 17.12 1.34 10.56
C TYR A 200 17.09 0.13 9.64
N SER A 201 16.30 0.18 8.57
CA SER A 201 16.18 -0.92 7.59
C SER A 201 17.50 -1.21 6.89
N LEU A 202 18.21 -0.18 6.40
CA LEU A 202 19.50 -0.34 5.73
C LEU A 202 20.57 -0.94 6.65
N LYS A 203 20.50 -0.67 7.95
CA LYS A 203 21.42 -1.25 8.94
C LYS A 203 21.21 -2.75 9.16
N GLN A 204 20.08 -3.31 8.76
CA GLN A 204 19.82 -4.75 8.84
C GLN A 204 20.29 -5.52 7.59
N LEU A 205 20.68 -4.81 6.52
CA LEU A 205 21.05 -5.42 5.26
C LEU A 205 22.55 -5.74 5.15
N PRO A 206 22.92 -6.78 4.38
CA PRO A 206 24.29 -7.00 3.96
C PRO A 206 24.83 -5.81 3.14
N TYR A 207 26.15 -5.57 3.23
CA TYR A 207 26.82 -4.42 2.60
C TYR A 207 26.49 -4.23 1.10
N LYS A 208 26.49 -5.31 0.31
CA LYS A 208 26.23 -5.25 -1.14
C LYS A 208 24.80 -4.78 -1.45
N GLU A 209 23.83 -5.15 -0.63
CA GLU A 209 22.42 -4.78 -0.83
C GLU A 209 22.18 -3.34 -0.40
N LYS A 210 22.80 -2.93 0.71
CA LYS A 210 22.79 -1.54 1.17
C LYS A 210 23.27 -0.56 0.11
N LEU A 211 24.33 -0.89 -0.64
CA LEU A 211 24.88 -0.04 -1.71
C LEU A 211 23.95 0.17 -2.90
N SER A 212 22.96 -0.71 -3.10
CA SER A 212 22.00 -0.61 -4.21
C SER A 212 20.78 0.27 -3.90
N LEU A 213 20.67 0.74 -2.66
CA LEU A 213 19.57 1.55 -2.17
C LEU A 213 20.03 3.00 -1.91
N PRO A 214 19.12 3.97 -2.02
CA PRO A 214 19.44 5.36 -1.67
C PRO A 214 19.88 5.45 -0.20
N SER A 215 20.73 6.42 0.12
CA SER A 215 21.09 6.69 1.52
C SER A 215 19.91 7.33 2.28
N PRO A 216 19.88 7.26 3.62
CA PRO A 216 18.87 7.95 4.42
C PRO A 216 18.76 9.44 4.11
N GLU A 217 19.89 10.11 3.89
CA GLU A 217 19.96 11.53 3.53
C GLU A 217 19.41 11.81 2.12
N GLN A 218 19.62 10.88 1.18
CA GLN A 218 18.99 10.96 -0.13
C GLN A 218 17.48 10.77 -0.03
N LYS A 219 17.02 9.85 0.83
CA LYS A 219 15.59 9.51 0.95
C LYS A 219 14.73 10.62 1.55
N ILE A 220 15.33 11.52 2.33
CA ILE A 220 14.64 12.71 2.87
C ILE A 220 14.71 13.96 1.98
N LYS A 221 15.35 13.90 0.82
CA LYS A 221 15.30 15.00 -0.15
C LYS A 221 13.86 15.22 -0.61
N ASP A 222 13.48 16.48 -0.82
CA ASP A 222 12.09 16.85 -1.10
C ASP A 222 11.48 16.04 -2.25
N LYS A 223 12.21 15.87 -3.37
CA LYS A 223 11.75 15.03 -4.48
C LYS A 223 11.44 13.59 -4.06
N GLU A 224 12.35 12.95 -3.32
CA GLU A 224 12.20 11.56 -2.87
C GLU A 224 11.06 11.40 -1.86
N VAL A 225 10.87 12.40 -0.99
CA VAL A 225 9.74 12.45 -0.06
C VAL A 225 8.44 12.59 -0.84
N GLY A 226 8.37 13.48 -1.82
CA GLY A 226 7.19 13.65 -2.67
C GLY A 226 6.82 12.39 -3.44
N ILE A 227 7.80 11.68 -4.01
CA ILE A 227 7.59 10.36 -4.63
C ILE A 227 7.02 9.39 -3.59
N THR A 228 7.65 9.27 -2.42
CA THR A 228 7.20 8.35 -1.35
C THR A 228 5.77 8.65 -0.90
N ILE A 229 5.39 9.92 -0.85
CA ILE A 229 4.02 10.35 -0.51
C ILE A 229 3.05 9.97 -1.61
N PHE A 230 3.39 10.25 -2.87
CA PHE A 230 2.54 9.88 -4.00
C PHE A 230 2.32 8.36 -4.05
N GLU A 231 3.38 7.59 -3.82
CA GLU A 231 3.35 6.12 -3.75
C GLU A 231 2.55 5.59 -2.54
N SER A 232 2.47 6.36 -1.45
CA SER A 232 1.71 5.96 -0.26
C SER A 232 0.21 6.21 -0.42
N VAL A 233 -0.18 7.38 -0.93
CA VAL A 233 -1.58 7.76 -1.16
C VAL A 233 -2.21 7.01 -2.33
N LYS A 234 -1.41 6.54 -3.31
CA LYS A 234 -1.93 5.77 -4.46
C LYS A 234 -2.78 4.58 -4.00
N ARG A 235 -2.42 3.91 -2.90
CA ARG A 235 -3.14 2.73 -2.41
C ARG A 235 -4.57 3.01 -1.98
N VAL A 236 -4.82 4.27 -1.59
CA VAL A 236 -6.13 4.73 -1.14
C VAL A 236 -6.91 5.28 -2.34
N ILE A 237 -6.25 6.06 -3.19
CA ILE A 237 -6.89 6.72 -4.33
C ILE A 237 -7.21 5.74 -5.47
N TYR A 238 -6.31 4.77 -5.73
CA TYR A 238 -6.35 3.90 -6.90
C TYR A 238 -7.70 3.23 -7.09
N ASN A 239 -8.28 2.66 -6.04
CA ASN A 239 -9.53 1.93 -6.18
C ASN A 239 -10.72 2.82 -6.54
N SER A 240 -10.75 4.05 -6.03
CA SER A 240 -11.83 4.99 -6.34
C SER A 240 -11.74 5.53 -7.77
N LEU A 241 -10.54 5.55 -8.37
CA LEU A 241 -10.35 6.02 -9.74
C LEU A 241 -10.35 4.87 -10.78
N CYS A 242 -9.73 3.75 -10.45
CA CYS A 242 -9.32 2.71 -11.39
C CYS A 242 -10.10 1.39 -11.29
N SER A 243 -10.87 1.17 -10.22
CA SER A 243 -11.69 -0.03 -10.12
C SER A 243 -12.80 0.00 -11.16
N GLN A 244 -13.06 -1.14 -11.81
CA GLN A 244 -14.20 -1.29 -12.72
C GLN A 244 -15.56 -1.00 -12.04
N GLU A 245 -15.61 -1.13 -10.72
CA GLU A 245 -16.81 -0.85 -9.95
C GLU A 245 -16.96 0.64 -9.61
N SER A 246 -15.91 1.46 -9.78
CA SER A 246 -15.95 2.89 -9.46
C SER A 246 -16.82 3.67 -10.45
N GLU A 247 -17.47 4.71 -9.93
CA GLU A 247 -18.30 5.60 -10.74
C GLU A 247 -17.44 6.34 -11.78
N ILE A 248 -16.22 6.72 -11.41
CA ILE A 248 -15.25 7.38 -12.30
C ILE A 248 -14.89 6.48 -13.49
N TYR A 249 -14.57 5.22 -13.22
CA TYR A 249 -14.23 4.26 -14.27
C TYR A 249 -15.42 4.03 -15.21
N LYS A 250 -16.62 3.89 -14.66
CA LYS A 250 -17.85 3.72 -15.44
C LYS A 250 -18.10 4.94 -16.32
N ILE A 251 -18.09 6.16 -15.76
CA ILE A 251 -18.30 7.41 -16.50
C ILE A 251 -17.23 7.59 -17.58
N TRP A 252 -15.96 7.32 -17.28
CA TRP A 252 -14.89 7.37 -18.27
C TRP A 252 -15.17 6.41 -19.44
N TYR A 253 -15.51 5.15 -19.14
CA TYR A 253 -15.76 4.14 -20.16
C TYR A 253 -17.02 4.43 -21.00
N THR A 254 -18.08 5.00 -20.40
CA THR A 254 -19.35 5.26 -21.08
C THR A 254 -19.42 6.61 -21.78
N ASN A 255 -18.76 7.64 -21.26
CA ASN A 255 -18.92 9.03 -21.71
C ASN A 255 -17.62 9.65 -22.26
N GLY A 256 -16.49 8.96 -22.14
CA GLY A 256 -15.19 9.44 -22.58
C GLY A 256 -14.50 10.38 -21.57
N MET A 257 -13.18 10.51 -21.74
CA MET A 257 -12.30 11.24 -20.82
C MET A 257 -12.62 12.75 -20.72
N SER A 258 -13.16 13.35 -21.78
CA SER A 258 -13.52 14.78 -21.80
C SER A 258 -14.60 15.13 -20.77
N VAL A 259 -15.53 14.22 -20.49
CA VAL A 259 -16.59 14.42 -19.48
C VAL A 259 -16.04 14.28 -18.07
N VAL A 260 -15.09 13.36 -17.85
CA VAL A 260 -14.44 13.15 -16.54
C VAL A 260 -13.62 14.36 -16.13
N LEU A 261 -12.86 14.91 -17.08
CA LEU A 261 -12.06 16.12 -16.89
C LEU A 261 -12.94 17.37 -16.79
N GLY A 262 -13.94 17.51 -17.67
CA GLY A 262 -14.80 18.70 -17.73
C GLY A 262 -15.77 18.87 -16.56
N LYS A 263 -16.08 17.80 -15.82
CA LYS A 263 -16.98 17.84 -14.65
C LYS A 263 -16.27 17.78 -13.30
N LYS A 264 -14.95 17.97 -13.27
CA LYS A 264 -14.14 18.01 -12.02
C LYS A 264 -14.27 16.74 -11.16
N TYR A 265 -14.58 15.60 -11.77
CA TYR A 265 -14.81 14.35 -11.05
C TYR A 265 -13.53 13.83 -10.37
N ILE A 266 -12.36 14.00 -11.01
CA ILE A 266 -11.07 13.60 -10.42
C ILE A 266 -10.76 14.45 -9.18
N ILE A 267 -10.94 15.78 -9.28
CA ILE A 267 -10.69 16.71 -8.18
C ILE A 267 -11.55 16.34 -6.97
N SER A 268 -12.88 16.34 -7.13
CA SER A 268 -13.82 16.04 -6.04
C SER A 268 -13.58 14.66 -5.41
N THR A 269 -13.31 13.64 -6.22
CA THR A 269 -13.03 12.28 -5.73
C THR A 269 -11.76 12.24 -4.89
N VAL A 270 -10.65 12.80 -5.40
CA VAL A 270 -9.37 12.78 -4.68
C VAL A 270 -9.44 13.63 -3.41
N VAL A 271 -10.04 14.82 -3.48
CA VAL A 271 -10.28 15.69 -2.31
C VAL A 271 -11.07 14.93 -1.25
N SER A 272 -12.20 14.33 -1.61
CA SER A 272 -13.05 13.58 -0.68
C SER A 272 -12.29 12.43 0.01
N ILE A 273 -11.50 11.65 -0.76
CA ILE A 273 -10.72 10.54 -0.21
C ILE A 273 -9.68 11.03 0.79
N LEU A 274 -8.88 12.03 0.41
CA LEU A 274 -7.81 12.55 1.27
C LEU A 274 -8.38 13.23 2.52
N MET A 275 -9.49 13.97 2.39
CA MET A 275 -10.19 14.56 3.53
C MET A 275 -10.78 13.51 4.47
N ASN A 276 -11.38 12.43 3.95
CA ASN A 276 -11.88 11.32 4.78
C ASN A 276 -10.76 10.60 5.53
N MET A 277 -9.52 10.66 5.04
CA MET A 277 -8.34 10.19 5.76
C MET A 277 -7.76 11.21 6.76
N GLY A 278 -8.31 12.43 6.82
CA GLY A 278 -7.77 13.53 7.62
C GLY A 278 -6.50 14.17 7.02
N ILE A 279 -6.25 14.02 5.72
CA ILE A 279 -5.13 14.68 5.03
C ILE A 279 -5.64 16.02 4.48
N GLY A 280 -5.36 17.11 5.20
CA GLY A 280 -5.86 18.45 4.94
C GLY A 280 -4.79 19.46 4.51
N ILE A 281 -3.76 19.03 3.77
CA ILE A 281 -2.70 19.91 3.25
C ILE A 281 -3.03 20.27 1.80
N LYS A 282 -3.51 21.50 1.56
CA LYS A 282 -4.03 21.93 0.26
C LYS A 282 -3.05 21.74 -0.89
N MET A 283 -1.80 22.15 -0.68
CA MET A 283 -0.74 22.03 -1.70
C MET A 283 -0.42 20.57 -2.06
N LEU A 284 -0.49 19.67 -1.08
CA LEU A 284 -0.24 18.25 -1.29
C LEU A 284 -1.39 17.63 -2.11
N ILE A 285 -2.64 17.97 -1.77
CA ILE A 285 -3.83 17.54 -2.52
C ILE A 285 -3.76 18.03 -3.97
N ALA A 286 -3.48 19.32 -4.18
CA ALA A 286 -3.38 19.92 -5.51
C ALA A 286 -2.27 19.25 -6.35
N SER A 287 -1.10 19.00 -5.77
CA SER A 287 0.01 18.32 -6.47
C SER A 287 -0.32 16.87 -6.85
N ILE A 288 -1.01 16.11 -6.00
CA ILE A 288 -1.46 14.75 -6.31
C ILE A 288 -2.42 14.76 -7.51
N ILE A 289 -3.42 15.65 -7.47
CA ILE A 289 -4.40 15.79 -8.55
C ILE A 289 -3.71 16.22 -9.84
N ALA A 290 -2.77 17.15 -9.77
CA ALA A 290 -1.99 17.61 -10.91
C ALA A 290 -1.21 16.46 -11.56
N LEU A 291 -0.53 15.62 -10.78
CA LEU A 291 0.17 14.43 -11.30
C LEU A 291 -0.78 13.45 -11.97
N ILE A 292 -1.89 13.09 -11.30
CA ILE A 292 -2.89 12.16 -11.87
C ILE A 292 -3.43 12.71 -13.19
N THR A 293 -3.75 14.01 -13.24
CA THR A 293 -4.28 14.67 -14.43
C THR A 293 -3.24 14.72 -15.56
N LYS A 294 -1.98 15.03 -15.23
CA LYS A 294 -0.89 15.15 -16.20
C LYS A 294 -0.46 13.81 -16.78
N PHE A 295 -0.47 12.74 -15.99
CA PHE A 295 -0.29 11.37 -16.51
C PHE A 295 -1.47 10.92 -17.37
N GLY A 296 -2.68 11.36 -17.03
CA GLY A 296 -3.91 10.80 -17.54
C GLY A 296 -4.34 9.56 -16.75
N ILE A 297 -5.65 9.37 -16.60
CA ILE A 297 -6.20 8.31 -15.74
C ILE A 297 -5.81 6.90 -16.21
N GLU A 298 -5.70 6.68 -17.52
CA GLU A 298 -5.26 5.41 -18.11
C GLU A 298 -3.85 5.04 -17.64
N VAL A 299 -2.89 5.95 -17.85
CA VAL A 299 -1.49 5.76 -17.46
C VAL A 299 -1.38 5.65 -15.95
N TYR A 300 -2.16 6.43 -15.19
CA TYR A 300 -2.20 6.33 -13.74
C TYR A 300 -2.65 4.93 -13.29
N CYS A 301 -3.75 4.43 -13.84
CA CYS A 301 -4.32 3.14 -13.48
C CYS A 301 -3.45 1.94 -13.89
N GLU A 302 -2.67 2.06 -14.95
CA GLU A 302 -1.73 1.01 -15.37
C GLU A 302 -0.44 1.05 -14.53
N LYS A 303 0.18 2.23 -14.41
CA LYS A 303 1.52 2.38 -13.81
C LYS A 303 1.50 2.37 -12.28
N TYR A 304 0.44 2.90 -11.66
CA TYR A 304 0.38 3.08 -10.20
C TYR A 304 -0.54 2.08 -9.49
N LYS A 305 -0.77 0.91 -10.11
CA LYS A 305 -1.44 -0.21 -9.45
C LYS A 305 -0.71 -0.56 -8.14
N PRO A 306 -1.41 -0.59 -6.99
CA PRO A 306 -0.83 -1.01 -5.72
C PRO A 306 -0.25 -2.42 -5.79
N ILE A 307 0.94 -2.59 -5.24
CA ILE A 307 1.56 -3.89 -5.04
C ILE A 307 1.26 -4.33 -3.60
N TYR A 308 0.61 -5.48 -3.45
CA TYR A 308 0.35 -6.08 -2.13
C TYR A 308 1.60 -6.83 -1.63
N VAL A 309 1.74 -6.99 -0.31
CA VAL A 309 2.89 -7.74 0.27
C VAL A 309 2.94 -9.17 -0.27
N SER A 310 1.78 -9.77 -0.55
CA SER A 310 1.71 -11.10 -1.18
C SER A 310 2.32 -11.17 -2.57
N GLU A 311 2.37 -10.05 -3.31
CA GLU A 311 3.03 -9.94 -4.61
C GLU A 311 4.53 -9.69 -4.46
N ILE A 312 4.95 -8.85 -3.50
CA ILE A 312 6.36 -8.65 -3.14
C ILE A 312 7.01 -10.00 -2.80
N ARG A 313 6.31 -10.85 -2.05
CA ARG A 313 6.74 -12.21 -1.73
C ARG A 313 6.97 -13.10 -2.96
N ASN A 314 6.19 -12.89 -4.03
CA ASN A 314 6.23 -13.75 -5.23
C ASN A 314 7.29 -13.32 -6.26
N LYS A 315 7.88 -12.12 -6.11
CA LYS A 315 9.05 -11.71 -6.91
C LYS A 315 10.27 -12.61 -6.59
#